data_AF-A0A380Q9G9-F1
#
_entry.id   AF-A0A380Q9G9-F1
#
_cell.length_a   1.000
_cell.length_b   1.000
_cell.length_c   1.000
_cell.angle_alpha   90.00
_cell.angle_beta   90.00
_cell.angle_gamma   90.00
#
_symmetry.space_group_name_H-M   'P 1'
#
loop_
_entity.id
_entity.type
_entity.pdbx_description
1 polymer ?
#
loop_
_entity_poly.entity_id
_entity_poly.type
_entity_poly.pdbx_seq_one_letter_code
_entity_poly.pdbx_strand_id
1 'polypeptide(L)'
;MDNKKELSLGLALLPIVSMLTLLVVGYGQFGLRIEPLLLLSAGITAALAYWQGYRWDDIIESIVAKLAKAMPVILILVCIGGLIGTWMVSGTIPYMVYWGLKLISPQYILISAFLGAAWKTENILR
;
A
#
# COMPACT_ATOMS: atom_id res chain seq x y z
N MET A 1 3.24 -29.70 -23.38
CA MET A 1 3.20 -29.70 -21.91
C MET A 1 4.63 -29.68 -21.43
N ASP A 2 4.89 -28.88 -20.39
CA ASP A 2 6.09 -28.93 -19.55
C ASP A 2 7.36 -28.21 -20.03
N ASN A 3 7.38 -26.89 -19.85
CA ASN A 3 8.58 -26.11 -19.56
C ASN A 3 8.17 -24.74 -18.97
N LYS A 4 7.36 -24.75 -17.91
CA LYS A 4 7.20 -23.54 -17.09
C LYS A 4 8.48 -23.44 -16.27
N LYS A 5 9.50 -22.76 -16.84
CA LYS A 5 10.75 -22.44 -16.16
C LYS A 5 10.41 -22.02 -14.74
N GLU A 6 10.85 -22.80 -13.76
CA GLU A 6 10.76 -22.38 -12.38
C GLU A 6 11.35 -20.98 -12.29
N LEU A 7 10.56 -20.07 -11.72
CA LEU A 7 10.94 -18.68 -11.53
C LEU A 7 12.19 -18.69 -10.64
N SER A 8 13.36 -18.68 -11.27
CA SER A 8 14.60 -18.35 -10.58
C SER A 8 14.38 -17.01 -9.89
N LEU A 9 14.79 -16.92 -8.63
CA LEU A 9 14.66 -15.69 -7.82
C LEU A 9 15.20 -14.46 -8.57
N GLY A 10 16.21 -14.65 -9.44
CA GLY A 10 16.75 -13.60 -10.30
C GLY A 10 15.77 -13.04 -11.32
N LEU A 11 14.87 -13.87 -11.87
CA LEU A 11 13.84 -13.41 -12.82
C LEU A 11 12.68 -12.70 -12.13
N ALA A 12 12.33 -13.12 -10.90
CA ALA A 12 11.31 -12.45 -10.10
C ALA A 12 11.77 -11.06 -9.61
N LEU A 13 13.08 -10.85 -9.44
CA LEU A 13 13.66 -9.56 -9.06
C LEU A 13 13.64 -8.54 -10.21
N LEU A 14 13.65 -9.01 -11.45
CA LEU A 14 13.86 -8.18 -12.65
C LEU A 14 12.78 -7.09 -12.83
N PRO A 15 11.47 -7.37 -12.66
CA PRO A 15 10.42 -6.34 -12.70
C PRO A 15 10.54 -5.29 -11.59
N ILE A 16 11.00 -5.70 -10.41
CA ILE A 16 11.15 -4.81 -9.25
C ILE A 16 12.32 -3.86 -9.49
N VAL A 17 13.46 -4.40 -9.94
CA VAL A 17 14.66 -3.62 -10.25
C VAL A 17 14.41 -2.67 -11.43
N SER A 18 13.70 -3.11 -12.48
CA SER A 18 13.38 -2.26 -13.63
C SER A 18 12.46 -1.10 -13.22
N MET A 19 11.45 -1.36 -12.39
CA MET A 19 10.56 -0.32 -11.85
C MET A 19 11.32 0.69 -10.97
N LEU A 20 12.15 0.21 -10.04
CA LEU A 20 12.93 1.08 -9.15
C LEU A 20 13.93 1.94 -9.93
N THR A 21 14.63 1.36 -10.88
CA THR A 21 15.61 2.08 -11.70
C THR A 21 14.92 3.17 -12.52
N LEU A 22 13.77 2.86 -13.14
CA LEU A 22 13.00 3.85 -13.89
C LEU A 22 12.47 4.99 -13.01
N LEU A 23 11.99 4.68 -11.80
CA LEU A 23 11.54 5.73 -10.87
C LEU A 23 12.71 6.60 -10.40
N VAL A 24 13.79 6.01 -9.92
CA VAL A 24 14.93 6.75 -9.38
C VAL A 24 15.58 7.63 -10.45
N VAL A 25 15.79 7.08 -11.64
CA VAL A 25 16.43 7.83 -12.74
C VAL A 25 15.44 8.81 -13.37
N GLY A 26 14.24 8.35 -13.74
CA GLY A 26 13.30 9.19 -14.48
C GLY A 26 12.70 10.31 -13.64
N TYR A 27 12.30 10.04 -12.39
CA TYR A 27 11.79 11.08 -11.50
C TYR A 27 12.94 11.89 -10.89
N GLY A 28 14.01 11.23 -10.43
CA GLY A 28 15.09 11.88 -9.69
C GLY A 28 16.06 12.71 -10.54
N GLN A 29 16.41 12.27 -11.75
CA GLN A 29 17.34 13.00 -12.63
C GLN A 29 16.62 13.81 -13.72
N PHE A 30 15.56 13.26 -14.31
CA PHE A 30 14.88 13.88 -15.46
C PHE A 30 13.64 14.71 -15.09
N GLY A 31 13.22 14.70 -13.81
CA GLY A 31 12.04 15.43 -13.35
C GLY A 31 10.74 15.01 -14.04
N LEU A 32 10.70 13.81 -14.62
CA LEU A 32 9.55 13.31 -15.35
C LEU A 32 8.43 12.92 -14.40
N ARG A 33 7.20 13.07 -14.87
CA ARG A 33 5.99 12.65 -14.17
C ARG A 33 6.00 11.14 -13.91
N ILE A 34 5.55 10.71 -12.74
CA ILE A 34 5.64 9.30 -12.29
C ILE A 34 4.70 8.40 -13.11
N GLU A 35 3.58 8.93 -13.58
CA GLU A 35 2.54 8.22 -14.31
C GLU A 35 3.07 7.54 -15.60
N PRO A 36 3.72 8.25 -16.55
CA PRO A 36 4.30 7.62 -17.74
C PRO A 36 5.45 6.65 -17.41
N LEU A 37 6.21 6.91 -16.33
CA LEU A 37 7.30 6.03 -15.90
C LEU A 37 6.77 4.67 -15.44
N LEU A 38 5.69 4.67 -14.66
CA LEU A 38 5.04 3.44 -14.23
C LEU A 38 4.46 2.66 -15.41
N LEU A 39 3.84 3.34 -16.37
CA LEU A 39 3.31 2.70 -17.60
C LEU A 39 4.43 2.02 -18.40
N LEU A 40 5.59 2.68 -18.56
CA LEU A 40 6.75 2.09 -19.22
C LEU A 40 7.28 0.86 -18.47
N SER A 41 7.38 0.93 -17.15
CA SER A 41 7.81 -0.21 -16.32
C SER A 41 6.84 -1.40 -16.42
N ALA A 42 5.54 -1.13 -16.47
CA ALA A 42 4.50 -2.14 -16.66
C ALA A 42 4.62 -2.78 -18.06
N GLY A 43 4.90 -1.98 -19.10
CA GLY A 43 5.16 -2.47 -20.45
C GLY A 43 6.37 -3.40 -20.52
N ILE A 44 7.49 -3.03 -19.88
CA ILE A 44 8.69 -3.89 -19.78
C ILE A 44 8.36 -5.19 -19.04
N THR A 45 7.63 -5.10 -17.94
CA THR A 45 7.22 -6.28 -17.16
C THR A 45 6.28 -7.20 -17.94
N ALA A 46 5.34 -6.64 -18.70
CA ALA A 46 4.44 -7.40 -19.56
C ALA A 46 5.20 -8.09 -20.71
N ALA A 47 6.18 -7.41 -21.32
CA ALA A 47 7.05 -7.99 -22.34
C ALA A 47 7.89 -9.15 -21.78
N LEU A 48 8.44 -9.00 -20.58
CA LEU A 48 9.16 -10.07 -19.87
C LEU A 48 8.25 -11.26 -19.56
N ALA A 49 7.02 -11.02 -19.11
CA ALA A 49 6.04 -12.07 -18.86
C ALA A 49 5.66 -12.82 -20.16
N TYR A 50 5.48 -12.10 -21.25
CA TYR A 50 5.23 -12.71 -22.56
C TYR A 50 6.42 -13.57 -23.01
N TRP A 51 7.66 -13.08 -22.83
CA TRP A 51 8.87 -13.85 -23.18
C TRP A 51 9.06 -15.11 -22.32
N GLN A 52 8.54 -15.10 -21.09
CA GLN A 52 8.51 -16.25 -20.20
C GLN A 52 7.47 -17.31 -20.60
N GLY A 53 6.64 -17.03 -21.63
CA GLY A 53 5.64 -17.94 -22.16
C GLY A 53 4.25 -17.80 -21.52
N TYR A 54 4.01 -16.73 -20.74
CA TYR A 54 2.65 -16.41 -20.29
C TYR A 54 1.82 -15.87 -21.46
N ARG A 55 0.57 -16.33 -21.57
CA ARG A 55 -0.35 -15.78 -22.58
C ARG A 55 -0.88 -14.43 -22.11
N TRP A 56 -1.30 -13.61 -23.07
CA TRP A 56 -1.93 -12.32 -22.78
C TRP A 56 -3.13 -12.45 -21.83
N ASP A 57 -3.95 -13.48 -22.05
CA ASP A 57 -5.11 -13.79 -21.22
C ASP A 57 -4.71 -14.07 -19.75
N ASP A 58 -3.61 -14.81 -19.53
CA ASP A 58 -3.09 -15.12 -18.19
C ASP A 58 -2.64 -13.84 -17.45
N ILE A 59 -2.03 -12.90 -18.18
CA ILE A 59 -1.56 -11.62 -17.63
C ILE A 59 -2.75 -10.76 -17.21
N ILE A 60 -3.76 -10.63 -18.07
CA ILE A 60 -4.97 -9.84 -17.78
C ILE A 60 -5.74 -10.44 -16.60
N GLU A 61 -5.96 -11.77 -16.59
CA GLU A 61 -6.64 -12.45 -15.50
C GLU A 61 -5.91 -12.23 -14.17
N SER A 62 -4.57 -12.30 -14.17
CA SER A 62 -3.74 -12.04 -13.00
C SER A 62 -3.89 -10.60 -12.48
N ILE A 63 -4.01 -9.62 -13.37
CA ILE A 63 -4.24 -8.21 -13.00
C ILE A 63 -5.63 -8.05 -12.39
N VAL A 64 -6.66 -8.59 -13.03
CA VAL A 64 -8.05 -8.52 -12.56
C VAL A 64 -8.18 -9.18 -11.18
N ALA A 65 -7.58 -10.35 -10.99
CA ALA A 65 -7.60 -11.05 -9.71
C ALA A 65 -6.93 -10.24 -8.58
N LYS A 66 -5.82 -9.54 -8.86
CA LYS A 66 -5.16 -8.65 -7.89
C LYS A 66 -6.01 -7.43 -7.57
N LEU A 67 -6.64 -6.82 -8.56
CA LEU A 67 -7.55 -5.69 -8.37
C LEU A 67 -8.77 -6.13 -7.53
N ALA A 68 -9.40 -7.25 -7.87
CA ALA A 68 -10.53 -7.81 -7.14
C ALA A 68 -10.19 -8.09 -5.67
N LYS A 69 -8.97 -8.58 -5.37
CA LYS A 69 -8.49 -8.75 -3.99
C LYS A 69 -8.30 -7.42 -3.24
N ALA A 70 -7.97 -6.33 -3.93
CA ALA A 70 -7.80 -5.01 -3.34
C ALA A 70 -9.13 -4.26 -3.13
N MET A 71 -10.19 -4.62 -3.88
CA MET A 71 -11.50 -3.95 -3.82
C MET A 71 -12.08 -3.82 -2.39
N PRO A 72 -12.12 -4.87 -1.56
CA PRO A 72 -12.69 -4.75 -0.21
C PRO A 72 -11.95 -3.73 0.65
N VAL A 73 -10.62 -3.68 0.53
CA VAL A 73 -9.79 -2.72 1.29
C VAL A 73 -10.06 -1.29 0.85
N ILE A 74 -10.16 -1.04 -0.46
CA ILE A 74 -10.49 0.29 -0.99
C ILE A 74 -11.85 0.75 -0.47
N LEU A 75 -12.87 -0.12 -0.50
CA LEU A 75 -14.19 0.21 0.02
C LEU A 75 -14.17 0.53 1.52
N ILE A 76 -13.42 -0.24 2.32
CA ILE A 76 -13.24 0.05 3.75
C ILE A 76 -12.57 1.41 3.96
N LEU A 77 -11.51 1.72 3.22
CA LEU A 77 -10.80 3.00 3.33
C LEU A 77 -11.69 4.19 2.97
N VAL A 78 -12.53 4.05 1.94
CA VAL A 78 -13.51 5.09 1.56
C VAL A 78 -14.52 5.31 2.69
N CYS A 79 -15.06 4.24 3.27
CA CYS A 79 -16.00 4.33 4.39
C CYS A 79 -15.38 5.00 5.63
N ILE A 80 -14.17 4.58 6.02
CA ILE A 80 -13.47 5.14 7.18
C ILE A 80 -13.10 6.61 6.93
N GLY A 81 -12.63 6.94 5.72
CA GLY A 81 -12.32 8.31 5.35
C GLY A 81 -13.55 9.23 5.47
N GLY A 82 -14.70 8.79 4.96
CA GLY A 82 -15.96 9.52 5.09
C GLY A 82 -16.43 9.66 6.54
N LEU A 83 -16.31 8.60 7.34
CA LEU A 83 -16.66 8.61 8.76
C LEU A 83 -15.81 9.61 9.56
N ILE A 84 -14.48 9.55 9.41
CA ILE A 84 -13.55 10.47 10.08
C ILE A 84 -13.80 11.90 9.61
N GLY A 85 -14.01 12.11 8.30
CA GLY A 85 -14.34 13.42 7.75
C GLY A 85 -15.62 14.01 8.36
N THR A 86 -16.67 13.20 8.50
CA THR A 86 -17.94 13.62 9.11
C THR A 86 -17.76 13.99 10.59
N TRP A 87 -16.99 13.20 11.34
CA TRP A 87 -16.70 13.49 12.75
C TRP A 87 -15.81 14.72 12.95
N MET A 88 -14.92 15.00 12.01
CA MET A 88 -14.12 16.22 11.99
C MET A 88 -15.00 17.45 11.76
N VAL A 89 -15.91 17.42 10.78
CA VAL A 89 -16.84 18.53 10.50
C VAL A 89 -17.85 18.72 11.62
N SER A 90 -18.38 17.63 12.19
CA SER A 90 -19.31 17.68 13.32
C SER A 90 -18.67 18.19 14.63
N GLY A 91 -17.35 18.31 14.69
CA GLY A 91 -16.63 18.73 15.88
C GLY A 91 -16.48 17.66 16.97
N THR A 92 -16.99 16.44 16.74
CA THR A 92 -16.93 15.33 17.71
C THR A 92 -15.49 14.93 18.04
N ILE A 93 -14.63 14.73 17.02
CA ILE A 93 -13.21 14.42 17.24
C ILE A 93 -12.48 15.61 17.90
N PRO A 94 -12.57 16.85 17.40
CA PRO A 94 -11.97 18.02 18.05
C PRO A 94 -12.37 18.19 19.52
N TYR A 95 -13.65 17.97 19.83
CA TYR A 95 -14.17 18.07 21.19
C TYR A 95 -13.58 17.00 22.12
N MET A 96 -13.51 15.75 21.67
CA MET A 96 -12.87 14.67 22.45
C MET A 96 -11.39 14.96 22.71
N VAL A 97 -10.66 15.48 21.72
CA VAL A 97 -9.24 15.85 21.87
C VAL A 97 -9.09 16.99 22.87
N TYR A 98 -9.90 18.04 22.76
CA TYR A 98 -9.87 19.18 23.68
C TYR A 98 -10.06 18.73 25.14
N TRP A 99 -11.04 17.87 25.39
CA TRP A 99 -11.27 17.34 26.73
C TRP A 99 -10.20 16.36 27.19
N GLY A 100 -9.66 15.53 26.30
CA GLY A 100 -8.55 14.62 26.60
C GLY A 100 -7.30 15.37 27.06
N LEU A 101 -6.95 16.47 26.38
CA LEU A 101 -5.82 17.34 26.75
C LEU A 101 -6.05 18.10 28.07
N LYS A 102 -7.31 18.36 28.42
CA LYS A 102 -7.65 19.01 29.69
C LYS A 102 -7.59 18.05 30.87
N LEU A 103 -7.93 16.78 30.65
CA LEU A 103 -7.90 15.71 31.67
C LEU A 103 -6.47 15.17 31.89
N ILE A 104 -5.69 15.04 30.83
CA ILE A 104 -4.33 14.48 30.87
C ILE A 104 -3.34 15.60 30.61
N SER A 105 -2.41 15.86 31.53
CA SER A 105 -1.40 16.89 31.29
C SER A 105 -0.55 16.52 30.05
N PRO A 106 -0.25 17.46 29.14
CA PRO A 106 0.37 17.18 27.84
C PRO A 106 1.65 16.34 27.89
N GLN A 107 2.44 16.51 28.96
CA GLN A 107 3.68 15.76 29.22
C GLN A 107 3.49 14.25 29.42
N TYR A 108 2.29 13.77 29.79
CA TYR A 108 2.02 12.35 30.05
C TYR A 108 1.25 11.65 28.91
N ILE A 109 0.90 12.34 27.82
CA ILE A 109 0.13 11.77 26.71
C ILE A 109 0.86 10.59 26.08
N LEU A 110 2.14 10.77 25.74
CA LEU A 110 2.97 9.73 25.14
C LEU A 110 3.13 8.50 26.04
N ILE A 111 3.38 8.73 27.34
CA ILE A 111 3.56 7.64 28.32
C ILE A 111 2.24 6.87 28.50
N SER A 112 1.12 7.58 28.64
CA SER A 112 -0.21 6.96 28.80
C SER A 112 -0.66 6.17 27.56
N ALA A 113 -0.39 6.71 26.35
CA ALA A 113 -0.67 6.02 25.09
C ALA A 113 0.18 4.75 24.93
N PHE A 114 1.47 4.83 25.27
CA PHE A 114 2.38 3.68 25.20
C PHE A 114 1.98 2.58 26.18
N LEU A 115 1.69 2.92 27.45
CA LEU A 115 1.25 1.96 28.45
C LEU A 115 -0.10 1.33 28.09
N GLY A 116 -1.05 2.10 27.58
CA GLY A 116 -2.35 1.58 27.12
C GLY A 116 -2.21 0.62 25.94
N ALA A 117 -1.35 0.96 24.96
CA ALA A 117 -1.04 0.07 23.85
C ALA A 117 -0.36 -1.22 24.32
N ALA A 118 0.65 -1.11 25.18
CA ALA A 118 1.37 -2.25 25.73
C ALA A 118 0.45 -3.20 26.53
N TRP A 119 -0.43 -2.65 27.37
CA TRP A 119 -1.41 -3.42 28.14
C TRP A 119 -2.38 -4.18 27.24
N LYS A 120 -2.88 -3.54 26.17
CA LYS A 120 -3.74 -4.20 25.18
C LYS A 120 -3.03 -5.36 24.50
N THR A 121 -1.75 -5.19 24.15
CA THR A 121 -0.94 -6.23 23.50
C THR A 121 -0.67 -7.42 24.43
N GLU A 122 -0.35 -7.20 25.70
CA GLU A 122 -0.13 -8.30 26.66
C GLU A 122 -1.40 -9.14 26.86
N ASN A 123 -2.57 -8.49 26.90
CA ASN A 123 -3.85 -9.18 27.13
C ASN A 123 -4.43 -9.87 25.87
N ILE A 124 -3.82 -9.70 24.70
CA ILE A 124 -4.18 -10.40 23.46
C ILE A 124 -3.27 -11.62 23.23
N LEU A 125 -2.08 -11.64 23.84
CA LEU A 125 -1.11 -12.73 23.74
C LEU A 125 -1.27 -13.80 24.83
N ARG A 126 -2.21 -13.61 25.76
CA ARG A 126 -2.69 -14.63 26.71
C ARG A 126 -4.03 -15.18 26.25
#